data_AF-A0A1B6C0L7-F1
#
_entry.id   AF-A0A1B6C0L7-F1
#
_cell.length_a   1.000
_cell.length_b   1.000
_cell.length_c   1.000
_cell.angle_alpha   90.00
_cell.angle_beta   90.00
_cell.angle_gamma   90.00
#
_symmetry.space_group_name_H-M   'P 1'
#
loop_
_entity.id
_entity.type
_entity.pdbx_description
1 polymer ?
#
loop_
_entity_poly.entity_id
_entity_poly.type
_entity_poly.pdbx_seq_one_letter_code
_entity_poly.pdbx_strand_id
1 'polypeptide(L)'
;SSPSGHSVIDPSSIEMFKNDIESMSFLKDRADKYQNNVPLSQINPADYDAVLLPGGHGPSIDIIKDSDAQRVISQIYQAGKPIAAVCHAGGVLGSVVDKNGDSIYKGRK
;
A
#
# COMPACT_ATOMS: atom_id res chain seq x y z
N SER A 1 0.80 7.33 1.87
CA SER A 1 1.97 7.37 0.97
C SER A 1 1.62 6.74 -0.36
N SER A 2 2.03 7.33 -1.48
CA SER A 2 1.87 6.78 -2.83
C SER A 2 3.16 6.95 -3.62
N PRO A 3 3.38 6.18 -4.71
CA PRO A 3 4.59 6.30 -5.53
C PRO A 3 4.95 7.74 -5.94
N SER A 4 3.94 8.51 -6.34
CA SER A 4 4.09 9.90 -6.80
C SER A 4 3.89 10.97 -5.72
N GLY A 5 3.53 10.58 -4.49
CA GLY A 5 3.09 11.53 -3.45
C GLY A 5 1.67 12.07 -3.63
N HIS A 6 0.95 11.63 -4.66
CA HIS A 6 -0.47 11.88 -4.86
C HIS A 6 -1.20 10.54 -5.05
N SER A 7 -2.22 10.23 -4.24
CA SER A 7 -3.05 9.05 -4.48
C SER A 7 -4.28 9.44 -5.29
N VAL A 8 -4.53 8.72 -6.38
CA VAL A 8 -5.79 8.78 -7.11
C VAL A 8 -6.70 7.67 -6.62
N ILE A 9 -7.96 8.01 -6.33
CA ILE A 9 -8.99 7.03 -5.97
C ILE A 9 -9.55 6.44 -7.26
N ASP A 10 -9.64 5.11 -7.31
CA ASP A 10 -10.15 4.40 -8.47
C ASP A 10 -11.65 4.67 -8.68
N PRO A 11 -12.09 5.09 -9.89
CA PRO A 11 -13.50 5.42 -10.15
C PRO A 11 -14.48 4.28 -9.89
N SER A 12 -14.06 3.02 -10.09
CA SER A 12 -14.94 1.87 -9.83
C SER A 12 -15.21 1.70 -8.33
N SER A 13 -14.26 2.08 -7.48
CA SER A 13 -14.45 2.11 -6.02
C SER A 13 -15.45 3.21 -5.63
N ILE A 14 -15.39 4.39 -6.26
CA ILE A 14 -16.35 5.46 -6.01
C ILE A 14 -17.77 5.00 -6.38
N GLU A 15 -17.94 4.35 -7.52
CA GLU A 15 -19.24 3.84 -7.96
C GLU A 15 -19.76 2.72 -7.04
N MET A 16 -18.87 1.80 -6.61
CA MET A 16 -19.22 0.70 -5.71
C MET A 16 -19.69 1.18 -4.34
N PHE A 17 -19.10 2.26 -3.82
CA PHE A 17 -19.40 2.81 -2.49
C PHE A 17 -20.27 4.08 -2.52
N LYS A 18 -20.88 4.43 -3.66
CA LYS A 18 -21.66 5.67 -3.82
C LYS A 18 -22.83 5.85 -2.84
N ASN A 19 -23.36 4.75 -2.32
CA ASN A 19 -24.48 4.73 -1.36
C ASN A 19 -24.01 4.66 0.09
N ASP A 20 -22.71 4.53 0.34
CA ASP A 20 -22.12 4.59 1.68
C ASP A 20 -21.79 6.05 2.01
N ILE A 21 -22.60 6.64 2.88
CA ILE A 21 -22.50 8.04 3.29
C ILE A 21 -21.14 8.33 3.94
N GLU A 22 -20.59 7.40 4.73
CA GLU A 22 -19.31 7.61 5.40
C GLU A 22 -18.16 7.58 4.39
N SER A 23 -18.14 6.60 3.48
CA SER A 23 -17.14 6.51 2.42
C SER A 23 -17.16 7.74 1.51
N MET A 24 -18.34 8.24 1.16
CA MET A 24 -18.49 9.43 0.32
C MET A 24 -18.15 10.73 1.05
N SER A 25 -18.44 10.85 2.35
CA SER A 25 -17.98 11.98 3.17
C SER A 25 -16.47 11.98 3.32
N PHE A 26 -15.84 10.82 3.56
CA PHE A 26 -14.37 10.72 3.57
C PHE A 26 -13.75 11.15 2.25
N LEU A 27 -14.29 10.66 1.12
CA LEU A 27 -13.82 11.03 -0.22
C LEU A 27 -13.92 12.54 -0.47
N LYS A 28 -14.97 13.20 0.03
CA LYS A 28 -15.17 14.63 -0.18
C LYS A 28 -14.35 15.50 0.77
N ASP A 29 -14.33 15.13 2.05
CA ASP A 29 -13.91 16.01 3.13
C ASP A 29 -12.47 15.76 3.60
N ARG A 30 -11.84 14.67 3.15
CA ARG A 30 -10.50 14.24 3.58
C ARG A 30 -9.51 14.08 2.44
N ALA A 31 -9.70 14.88 1.38
CA ALA A 31 -8.79 14.96 0.25
C ALA A 31 -7.33 15.23 0.67
N ASP A 32 -7.13 16.04 1.71
CA ASP A 32 -5.83 16.31 2.31
C ASP A 32 -5.07 15.04 2.73
N LYS A 33 -5.78 13.96 3.10
CA LYS A 33 -5.19 12.71 3.60
C LYS A 33 -4.69 11.78 2.51
N TYR A 34 -5.12 11.95 1.27
CA TYR A 34 -4.70 11.08 0.16
C TYR A 34 -4.06 11.86 -1.01
N GLN A 35 -4.26 13.18 -1.08
CA GLN A 35 -3.64 14.02 -2.10
C GLN A 35 -2.26 14.56 -1.70
N ASN A 36 -1.96 14.67 -0.41
CA ASN A 36 -0.68 15.19 0.08
C ASN A 36 0.13 14.11 0.79
N ASN A 37 0.66 13.18 0.01
CA ASN A 37 1.45 12.07 0.53
C ASN A 37 2.94 12.31 0.37
N VAL A 38 3.73 11.80 1.32
CA VAL A 38 5.18 11.65 1.12
C VAL A 38 5.40 10.61 0.01
N PRO A 39 6.21 10.92 -1.02
CA PRO A 39 6.59 9.95 -2.05
C PRO A 39 7.31 8.75 -1.42
N LEU A 40 7.08 7.54 -1.93
CA LEU A 40 7.71 6.33 -1.40
C LEU A 40 9.24 6.36 -1.48
N SER A 41 9.80 7.05 -2.48
CA SER A 41 11.24 7.29 -2.62
C SER A 41 11.85 8.07 -1.46
N GLN A 42 11.06 8.89 -0.76
CA GLN A 42 11.50 9.70 0.39
C GLN A 42 11.23 9.01 1.74
N ILE A 43 10.59 7.83 1.73
CA ILE A 43 10.33 7.08 2.95
C ILE A 43 11.58 6.35 3.40
N ASN A 44 11.96 6.60 4.65
CA ASN A 44 12.90 5.79 5.42
C ASN A 44 12.11 4.75 6.24
N PRO A 45 12.23 3.45 5.91
CA PRO A 45 11.48 2.38 6.60
C PRO A 45 11.79 2.22 8.10
N ALA A 46 12.92 2.75 8.56
CA ALA A 46 13.28 2.71 9.98
C ALA A 46 12.30 3.50 10.85
N ASP A 47 11.69 4.56 10.29
CA ASP A 47 10.84 5.52 11.00
C ASP A 47 9.41 5.01 11.26
N TYR A 48 9.07 3.81 10.79
CA TYR A 48 7.73 3.24 10.87
C TYR A 48 7.73 1.93 11.66
N ASP A 49 6.75 1.73 12.53
CA ASP A 49 6.64 0.49 13.34
C ASP A 49 5.98 -0.68 12.59
N ALA A 50 5.18 -0.38 11.57
CA ALA A 50 4.44 -1.36 10.76
C ALA A 50 4.02 -0.78 9.40
N VAL A 51 3.58 -1.66 8.49
CA VAL A 51 2.93 -1.28 7.22
C VAL A 51 1.51 -1.82 7.15
N LEU A 52 0.58 -0.96 6.75
CA LEU A 52 -0.77 -1.35 6.35
C LEU A 52 -0.95 -1.05 4.86
N LEU A 53 -1.30 -2.09 4.09
CA LEU A 53 -1.63 -1.99 2.67
C LEU A 53 -3.16 -2.11 2.54
N PRO A 54 -3.90 -1.00 2.45
CA PRO A 54 -5.33 -1.05 2.18
C PRO A 54 -5.59 -1.58 0.76
N GLY A 55 -6.66 -2.36 0.60
CA GLY A 55 -7.07 -2.90 -0.69
C GLY A 55 -7.69 -1.86 -1.62
N GLY A 56 -8.08 -2.32 -2.82
CA GLY A 56 -8.65 -1.50 -3.89
C GLY A 56 -7.98 -1.87 -5.22
N HIS A 57 -8.76 -2.08 -6.28
CA HIS A 57 -8.26 -2.66 -7.53
C HIS A 57 -7.21 -1.76 -8.23
N GLY A 58 -7.38 -0.42 -8.18
CA GLY A 58 -6.44 0.53 -8.77
C GLY A 58 -5.11 0.66 -7.99
N PRO A 59 -5.11 0.99 -6.69
CA PRO A 59 -3.88 1.21 -5.92
C PRO A 59 -2.99 -0.04 -5.79
N SER A 60 -3.59 -1.24 -5.77
CA SER A 60 -2.83 -2.47 -5.54
C SER A 60 -1.92 -2.84 -6.71
N ILE A 61 -2.32 -2.58 -7.96
CA ILE A 61 -1.56 -2.96 -9.16
C ILE A 61 -0.31 -2.10 -9.34
N ASP A 62 -0.44 -0.79 -9.13
CA ASP A 62 0.68 0.14 -9.27
C ASP A 62 1.71 -0.06 -8.14
N ILE A 63 1.23 -0.29 -6.91
CA ILE A 63 2.10 -0.58 -5.76
C ILE A 63 2.87 -1.91 -5.96
N ILE A 64 2.26 -2.94 -6.56
CA ILE A 64 2.95 -4.22 -6.85
C ILE A 64 4.19 -4.01 -7.73
N LYS A 65 4.12 -3.10 -8.70
CA LYS A 65 5.18 -2.88 -9.71
C LYS A 65 6.17 -1.78 -9.35
N ASP A 66 5.88 -0.98 -8.34
CA ASP A 66 6.70 0.13 -7.91
C ASP A 66 7.91 -0.33 -7.09
N SER A 67 9.13 -0.01 -7.56
CA SER A 67 10.36 -0.45 -6.91
C SER A 67 10.58 0.18 -5.53
N ASP A 68 10.07 1.40 -5.31
CA ASP A 68 10.14 2.04 -3.99
C ASP A 68 9.18 1.42 -2.99
N ALA A 69 7.99 1.04 -3.41
CA ALA A 69 7.05 0.26 -2.61
C ALA A 69 7.68 -1.08 -2.20
N GLN A 70 8.23 -1.82 -3.16
CA GLN A 70 8.89 -3.10 -2.90
C GLN A 70 10.06 -2.94 -1.93
N ARG A 71 10.88 -1.89 -2.10
CA ARG A 71 11.98 -1.55 -1.18
C ARG A 71 11.47 -1.30 0.24
N VAL A 72 10.49 -0.41 0.40
CA VAL A 72 9.95 -0.05 1.72
C VAL A 72 9.37 -1.27 2.42
N ILE A 73 8.52 -2.04 1.73
CA ILE A 73 7.83 -3.20 2.31
C ILE A 73 8.83 -4.31 2.66
N SER A 74 9.81 -4.58 1.79
CA SER A 74 10.84 -5.60 2.07
C SER A 74 11.74 -5.20 3.24
N GLN A 75 12.12 -3.92 3.37
CA GLN A 75 12.92 -3.47 4.51
C GLN A 75 12.14 -3.56 5.84
N ILE A 76 10.85 -3.26 5.84
CA ILE A 76 10.00 -3.42 7.04
C ILE A 76 9.86 -4.90 7.40
N TYR A 77 9.67 -5.77 6.42
CA TYR A 77 9.64 -7.22 6.63
C TYR A 77 10.96 -7.72 7.24
N GLN A 78 12.10 -7.32 6.67
CA GLN A 78 13.43 -7.73 7.14
C GLN A 78 13.76 -7.22 8.54
N ALA A 79 13.20 -6.08 8.93
CA ALA A 79 13.29 -5.55 10.29
C ALA A 79 12.42 -6.33 11.31
N GLY A 80 11.69 -7.36 10.87
CA GLY A 80 10.79 -8.15 11.71
C GLY A 80 9.53 -7.38 12.13
N LYS A 81 9.23 -6.28 11.43
CA LYS A 81 8.10 -5.41 11.76
C LYS A 81 6.79 -5.94 11.12
N PRO A 82 5.63 -5.74 11.76
CA PRO A 82 4.35 -6.22 11.24
C PRO A 82 3.98 -5.62 9.88
N ILE A 83 3.41 -6.46 9.01
CA ILE A 83 2.81 -6.06 7.73
C ILE A 83 1.40 -6.63 7.67
N ALA A 84 0.42 -5.76 7.45
CA ALA A 84 -0.96 -6.11 7.23
C ALA A 84 -1.40 -5.71 5.83
N ALA A 85 -2.09 -6.61 5.13
CA ALA A 85 -2.68 -6.35 3.82
C ALA A 85 -4.16 -6.73 3.85
N VAL A 86 -5.02 -5.86 3.33
CA VAL A 86 -6.48 -6.05 3.37
C VAL A 86 -7.04 -6.22 1.97
N CYS A 87 -7.98 -7.15 1.80
CA CYS A 87 -8.67 -7.43 0.54
C CYS A 87 -7.68 -7.81 -0.58
N HIS A 88 -7.58 -7.04 -1.66
CA HIS A 88 -6.72 -7.34 -2.82
C HIS A 88 -5.24 -6.95 -2.63
N ALA A 89 -4.91 -6.17 -1.59
CA ALA A 89 -3.54 -5.76 -1.33
C ALA A 89 -2.62 -6.95 -0.97
N GLY A 90 -3.17 -8.12 -0.67
CA GLY A 90 -2.39 -9.35 -0.51
C GLY A 90 -1.50 -9.67 -1.72
N GLY A 91 -1.90 -9.25 -2.93
CA GLY A 91 -1.07 -9.41 -4.13
C GLY A 91 0.27 -8.66 -4.06
N VAL A 92 0.34 -7.55 -3.31
CA VAL A 92 1.57 -6.77 -3.09
C VAL A 92 2.63 -7.59 -2.37
N LEU A 93 2.22 -8.50 -1.48
CA LEU A 93 3.15 -9.35 -0.76
C LEU A 93 3.90 -10.32 -1.68
N GLY A 94 3.38 -10.58 -2.88
CA GLY A 94 4.03 -11.45 -3.87
C GLY A 94 5.38 -10.95 -4.36
N SER A 95 5.62 -9.63 -4.33
CA SER A 95 6.89 -9.00 -4.71
C SER A 95 7.84 -8.74 -3.54
N VAL A 96 7.46 -9.14 -2.32
CA VAL A 96 8.27 -8.92 -1.10
C VAL A 96 9.31 -10.03 -0.95
N VAL A 97 10.52 -9.64 -0.58
CA VAL A 97 11.66 -10.55 -0.43
C VAL A 97 12.33 -10.45 0.94
N ASP A 98 12.90 -11.56 1.39
CA ASP A 98 13.72 -11.62 2.59
C ASP A 98 15.13 -11.04 2.36
N LYS A 99 15.97 -11.09 3.40
CA LYS A 99 17.35 -10.57 3.36
C LYS A 99 18.25 -11.24 2.31
N ASN A 100 17.89 -12.42 1.82
CA ASN A 100 18.63 -13.15 0.80
C ASN A 100 18.07 -12.89 -0.61
N GLY A 101 17.02 -12.07 -0.74
CA GLY A 101 16.32 -11.84 -1.99
C GLY A 101 15.31 -12.94 -2.35
N ASP A 102 15.04 -13.87 -1.43
CA ASP A 102 14.05 -14.91 -1.65
C ASP A 102 12.65 -14.40 -1.36
N SER A 103 11.65 -14.80 -2.16
CA SER A 103 10.25 -14.47 -1.87
C SER A 103 9.86 -14.90 -0.47
N ILE A 104 9.10 -14.06 0.24
CA ILE A 104 8.60 -14.38 1.59
C ILE A 104 7.63 -15.58 1.62
N TYR A 105 7.13 -16.00 0.45
CA TYR A 105 6.31 -17.19 0.28
C TYR A 105 7.12 -18.46 0.00
N LYS A 106 8.44 -18.38 -0.19
CA LYS A 106 9.29 -19.55 -0.42
C LYS A 106 9.12 -20.54 0.73
N GLY A 107 8.61 -21.72 0.42
CA GLY A 107 8.38 -22.80 1.39
C GLY A 107 7.11 -22.65 2.26
N ARG A 108 6.22 -21.69 1.98
CA ARG A 108 4.91 -21.53 2.64
C ARG A 108 3.79 -21.98 1.70
N LYS A 109 2.74 -22.60 2.25
CA LYS A 109 1.50 -22.97 1.55
C LYS A 109 0.34 -22.14 2.07
#